data_AF-A0A968W3Q3-F1
#
_entry.id   AF-A0A968W3Q3-F1
#
_cell.length_a   1.000
_cell.length_b   1.000
_cell.length_c   1.000
_cell.angle_alpha   90.00
_cell.angle_beta   90.00
_cell.angle_gamma   90.00
#
_symmetry.space_group_name_H-M   'P 1'
#
loop_
_entity.id
_entity.type
_entity.pdbx_description
1 polymer ?
#
loop_
_entity_poly.entity_id
_entity_poly.type
_entity_poly.pdbx_seq_one_letter_code
_entity_poly.pdbx_strand_id
1 'polypeptide(L)' 'MRYKLGAEREAKAIANLFKAKSLTGNQATETEVTKHLSQAKFIHLATHGLFDDIQG' A
#
# COMPACT_ATOMS: atom_id res chain seq x y z
N MET A 1 -7.98 17.66 -3.21
CA MET A 1 -7.54 16.69 -2.17
C MET A 1 -8.31 15.37 -2.34
N ARG A 2 -7.89 14.47 -3.27
CA ARG A 2 -8.44 13.09 -3.36
C ARG A 2 -7.75 12.16 -4.39
N TYR A 3 -6.43 11.94 -4.27
CA TYR A 3 -5.69 11.03 -5.17
C TYR A 3 -5.38 9.63 -4.56
N LYS A 4 -5.51 9.48 -3.24
CA LYS A 4 -5.22 8.23 -2.49
C LYS A 4 -6.11 7.00 -2.80
N LEU A 5 -7.09 7.09 -3.70
CA LEU A 5 -8.06 5.99 -3.92
C LEU A 5 -7.48 4.82 -4.74
N GLY A 6 -6.57 5.06 -5.69
CA GLY A 6 -6.00 4.00 -6.54
C GLY A 6 -5.14 3.02 -5.73
N ALA A 7 -4.05 3.53 -5.15
CA ALA A 7 -3.10 2.77 -4.35
C ALA A 7 -3.76 2.07 -3.15
N GLU A 8 -4.68 2.75 -2.43
CA GLU A 8 -5.36 2.14 -1.29
C GLU A 8 -6.30 0.99 -1.72
N ARG A 9 -6.96 1.10 -2.88
CA ARG A 9 -7.79 0.02 -3.44
C ARG A 9 -6.93 -1.18 -3.83
N GLU A 10 -5.81 -0.96 -4.51
CA GLU A 10 -4.88 -2.03 -4.90
C GLU A 10 -4.33 -2.76 -3.66
N ALA A 11 -3.81 -2.01 -2.68
CA ALA A 11 -3.28 -2.58 -1.44
C ALA A 11 -4.31 -3.49 -0.73
N LYS A 12 -5.58 -3.05 -0.66
CA LYS A 12 -6.68 -3.84 -0.07
C LYS A 12 -7.00 -5.08 -0.91
N ALA A 13 -7.05 -4.95 -2.24
CA ALA A 13 -7.35 -6.06 -3.13
C ALA A 13 -6.29 -7.17 -3.03
N ILE A 14 -5.01 -6.80 -3.08
CA ILE A 14 -3.89 -7.75 -2.95
C ILE A 14 -3.88 -8.37 -1.56
N ALA A 15 -4.07 -7.58 -0.49
CA ALA A 15 -4.14 -8.10 0.87
C ALA A 15 -5.25 -9.17 1.03
N ASN A 16 -6.43 -8.96 0.42
CA ASN A 16 -7.51 -9.94 0.42
C ASN A 16 -7.12 -11.26 -0.27
N LEU A 17 -6.43 -11.20 -1.41
CA LEU A 17 -5.95 -12.40 -2.12
C LEU A 17 -4.99 -13.23 -1.27
N PHE A 18 -4.13 -12.56 -0.51
CA PHE A 18 -3.13 -13.21 0.35
C PHE A 18 -3.59 -13.46 1.79
N LYS A 19 -4.84 -13.13 2.13
CA LYS A 19 -5.36 -13.16 3.51
C LYS A 19 -4.44 -12.42 4.49
N ALA A 20 -3.86 -11.32 4.04
CA ALA A 20 -2.97 -10.45 4.79
C ALA A 20 -3.69 -9.17 5.21
N LYS A 21 -3.07 -8.40 6.10
CA LYS A 21 -3.53 -7.05 6.44
C LYS A 21 -2.72 -6.02 5.65
N SER A 22 -3.40 -5.17 4.88
CA SER A 22 -2.75 -4.01 4.23
C SER A 22 -2.45 -2.92 5.26
N LEU A 23 -1.24 -2.34 5.21
CA LEU A 23 -0.92 -1.09 5.89
C LEU A 23 -1.23 0.07 4.94
N THR A 24 -2.18 0.94 5.29
CA THR A 24 -2.65 2.04 4.43
C THR A 24 -2.72 3.36 5.19
N GLY A 25 -2.66 4.49 4.48
CA GLY A 25 -2.76 5.82 5.09
C GLY A 25 -1.70 6.03 6.18
N ASN A 26 -2.12 6.53 7.35
CA ASN A 26 -1.21 6.82 8.46
C ASN A 26 -0.58 5.57 9.12
N GLN A 27 -1.02 4.37 8.74
CA GLN A 27 -0.45 3.11 9.24
C GLN A 27 0.74 2.62 8.39
N ALA A 28 0.89 3.13 7.16
CA ALA A 28 1.96 2.74 6.24
C ALA A 28 3.27 3.47 6.53
N THR A 29 3.74 3.43 7.78
CA THR A 29 4.99 4.08 8.19
C THR A 29 6.18 3.15 7.98
N GLU A 30 7.38 3.72 7.81
CA GLU A 30 8.63 2.95 7.71
C GLU A 30 8.83 2.00 8.90
N THR A 31 8.55 2.50 10.11
CA THR A 31 8.65 1.71 11.34
C THR A 31 7.70 0.50 11.34
N GLU A 32 6.43 0.69 10.96
CA GLU A 32 5.47 -0.42 10.92
C GLU A 32 5.82 -1.44 9.83
N VAL A 33 6.22 -0.97 8.64
CA VAL A 33 6.65 -1.86 7.55
C VAL A 33 7.87 -2.69 7.96
N THR A 34 8.85 -2.06 8.62
CA THR A 34 10.11 -2.72 9.01
C THR A 34 9.90 -3.88 9.98
N LYS A 35 8.91 -3.78 10.89
CA LYS A 35 8.53 -4.87 11.81
C LYS A 35 8.10 -6.17 11.11
N HIS A 36 7.68 -6.07 9.85
CA HIS A 36 7.20 -7.22 9.07
C HIS A 36 8.25 -7.77 8.08
N LEU A 37 9.35 -7.07 7.83
CA LEU A 37 10.33 -7.44 6.79
C LEU A 37 10.99 -8.80 7.05
N SER A 38 11.37 -9.10 8.29
CA SER A 38 12.08 -10.35 8.62
C SER A 38 11.24 -11.62 8.41
N GLN A 39 9.91 -11.49 8.46
CA GLN A 39 8.96 -12.59 8.29
C GLN A 39 8.27 -12.58 6.92
N ALA A 40 8.44 -11.51 6.13
CA ALA A 40 7.80 -11.35 4.85
C ALA A 40 8.48 -12.24 3.79
N LYS A 41 7.67 -13.05 3.09
CA LYS A 41 8.12 -13.80 1.90
C LYS A 41 8.13 -12.93 0.64
N PHE A 42 7.27 -11.92 0.61
CA PHE A 42 7.12 -10.95 -0.48
C PHE A 42 6.52 -9.67 0.09
N ILE A 43 6.79 -8.55 -0.58
CA ILE A 43 6.31 -7.22 -0.20
C ILE A 43 5.62 -6.63 -1.43
N HIS A 44 4.37 -6.23 -1.28
CA HIS A 44 3.63 -5.50 -2.31
C HIS A 44 3.51 -4.04 -1.88
N LEU A 45 4.04 -3.13 -2.68
CA LEU A 45 3.99 -1.68 -2.47
C LEU A 45 3.08 -1.06 -3.52
N ALA A 46 1.88 -0.67 -3.11
CA ALA A 46 0.99 0.15 -3.92
C ALA A 46 1.24 1.63 -3.55
N THR A 47 1.93 2.36 -4.43
CA THR A 47 2.16 3.79 -4.27
C THR A 47 1.43 4.55 -5.37
N HIS A 48 1.15 5.82 -5.11
CA HIS A 48 0.84 6.74 -6.18
C HIS A 48 2.14 7.33 -6.73
N GLY A 49 2.18 7.55 -8.04
CA GLY A 49 3.31 8.25 -8.65
C GLY A 49 3.25 9.76 -8.39
N LEU A 50 4.33 10.45 -8.76
CA LEU A 50 4.38 11.93 -8.76
C LEU A 50 3.29 12.56 -9.66
N PHE A 51 2.71 11.79 -10.59
CA PHE A 51 1.77 12.23 -11.61
C PHE A 51 0.32 11.81 -11.37
N ASP A 52 -0.08 11.58 -10.12
CA ASP A 52 -1.50 11.33 -9.80
C ASP A 52 -2.43 12.48 -10.19
N ASP A 53 -1.90 13.69 -10.38
CA ASP A 53 -2.60 14.88 -10.90
C ASP A 53 -2.84 14.85 -12.42
N ILE A 54 -2.14 13.99 -13.18
CA ILE A 54 -2.33 13.85 -14.63
C ILE A 54 -3.24 12.66 -14.88
N GLN A 55 -4.55 12.91 -14.76
CA GLN A 55 -5.55 12.05 -15.39
C GLN A 55 -5.49 12.30 -16.89
N GLY A 56 -5.13 11.27 -17.65
CA GLY A 56 -5.36 11.25 -19.10
C GLY A 56 -6.84 11.15 -19.43
#